data_AF-A0A7V6ZQ34-F1
#
_entry.id   AF-A0A7V6ZQ34-F1
#
_cell.length_a   1.000
_cell.length_b   1.000
_cell.length_c   1.000
_cell.angle_alpha   90.00
_cell.angle_beta   90.00
_cell.angle_gamma   90.00
#
_symmetry.space_group_name_H-M   'P 1'
#
loop_
_entity.id
_entity.type
_entity.pdbx_description
1 polymer ?
#
loop_
_entity_poly.entity_id
_entity_poly.type
_entity_poly.pdbx_seq_one_letter_code
_entity_poly.pdbx_strand_id
1 'polypeptide(L)'
;MRVLAMMPYQKNLLSAIGDASAFGLGKFFLIGDKKRIVETCYVNSIDFRRLEILNFPLDMEAVEYAKRMVEEKRFDFYVFGDVPEVYQLNVFGMRKQKLF
;
A
#
# COMPACT_ATOMS: atom_id res chain seq x y z
N MET A 1 15.80 0.78 0.66
CA MET A 1 14.66 -0.11 0.95
C MET A 1 13.55 0.08 -0.08
N ARG A 2 12.82 -0.97 -0.40
CA ARG A 2 11.59 -0.98 -1.21
C ARG A 2 10.42 -1.25 -0.29
N VAL A 3 9.48 -0.31 -0.22
CA VAL A 3 8.31 -0.39 0.66
C VAL A 3 7.07 -0.49 -0.21
N LEU A 4 6.23 -1.50 0.08
CA LEU A 4 4.91 -1.64 -0.53
C LEU A 4 3.86 -1.13 0.46
N ALA A 5 3.20 -0.02 0.12
CA ALA A 5 2.10 0.53 0.90
C ALA A 5 0.76 0.18 0.24
N MET A 6 -0.06 -0.56 0.95
CA MET A 6 -1.29 -1.14 0.44
C MET A 6 -2.51 -0.34 0.86
N MET A 7 -3.29 0.09 -0.15
CA MET A 7 -4.48 0.93 0.00
C MET A 7 -4.26 2.11 0.97
N PRO A 8 -3.22 2.92 0.76
CA PRO A 8 -2.85 3.98 1.71
C PRO A 8 -3.73 5.20 1.51
N TYR A 9 -5.04 5.09 1.75
CA TYR A 9 -5.98 6.19 1.47
C TYR A 9 -6.03 7.25 2.57
N GLN A 10 -5.38 7.02 3.72
CA GLN A 10 -5.38 7.99 4.81
C GLN A 10 -4.34 9.10 4.60
N LYS A 11 -4.76 10.35 4.83
CA LYS A 11 -3.89 11.54 4.80
C LYS A 11 -2.58 11.33 5.55
N ASN A 12 -2.66 10.90 6.81
CA ASN A 12 -1.48 10.81 7.68
C ASN A 12 -0.47 9.78 7.15
N LEU A 13 -0.96 8.67 6.58
CA LEU A 13 -0.12 7.65 5.99
C LEU A 13 0.55 8.14 4.70
N LEU A 14 -0.21 8.76 3.79
CA LEU A 14 0.34 9.35 2.56
C LEU A 14 1.34 10.47 2.86
N SER A 15 1.07 11.31 3.86
CA SER A 15 1.99 12.36 4.29
C SER A 15 3.29 11.76 4.80
N ALA A 16 3.22 10.77 5.68
CA ALA A 16 4.40 10.10 6.20
C ALA A 16 5.22 9.42 5.09
N ILE A 17 4.57 8.78 4.13
CA ILE A 17 5.23 8.18 2.96
C ILE A 17 5.85 9.26 2.06
N GLY A 18 5.14 10.37 1.82
CA GLY A 18 5.61 11.50 1.04
C GLY A 18 6.88 12.10 1.64
N ASP A 19 6.86 12.38 2.94
CA ASP A 19 8.00 12.91 3.69
C ASP A 19 9.17 11.93 3.66
N ALA A 20 8.92 10.64 3.95
CA ALA A 20 9.96 9.61 3.90
C ALA A 20 10.60 9.48 2.51
N SER A 21 9.80 9.63 1.45
CA SER A 21 10.30 9.66 0.07
C SER A 21 11.13 10.91 -0.23
N ALA A 22 10.70 12.08 0.27
CA ALA A 22 11.43 13.34 0.12
C ALA A 22 12.80 13.31 0.84
N PHE A 23 12.88 12.67 2.01
CA PHE A 23 14.13 12.45 2.75
C PHE A 23 15.01 11.33 2.17
N GLY A 24 14.56 10.63 1.13
CA GLY A 24 15.33 9.57 0.48
C GLY A 24 15.43 8.28 1.30
N LEU A 25 14.49 8.04 2.23
CA LEU A 25 14.51 6.86 3.09
C LEU A 25 14.26 5.56 2.32
N GLY A 26 13.68 5.62 1.13
CA GLY A 26 13.44 4.44 0.30
C GLY A 26 12.70 4.73 -1.00
N LYS A 27 12.41 3.65 -1.73
CA LYS A 27 11.47 3.67 -2.87
C LYS A 27 10.12 3.14 -2.39
N PHE A 28 9.09 3.95 -2.60
CA PHE A 28 7.74 3.68 -2.11
C PHE A 28 6.82 3.35 -3.28
N PHE A 29 6.14 2.21 -3.17
CA PHE A 29 5.20 1.71 -4.15
C PHE A 29 3.83 1.67 -3.49
N LEU A 30 2.88 2.43 -4.02
CA LEU A 30 1.52 2.50 -3.52
C LEU A 30 0.64 1.62 -4.40
N ILE A 31 -0.05 0.64 -3.81
CA ILE A 31 -1.03 -0.19 -4.53
C ILE A 31 -2.44 0.16 -4.07
N GLY A 32 -3.38 0.24 -5.02
CA GLY A 32 -4.79 0.52 -4.76
C GLY A 32 -5.39 1.39 -5.86
N ASP A 33 -6.57 1.96 -5.60
CA ASP A 33 -7.23 2.86 -6.55
C ASP A 33 -6.40 4.15 -6.69
N LYS A 34 -5.78 4.31 -7.87
CA LYS A 34 -4.95 5.46 -8.19
C LYS A 34 -5.71 6.77 -8.06
N LYS A 35 -7.01 6.79 -8.42
CA LYS A 35 -7.83 8.00 -8.33
C LYS A 35 -7.94 8.44 -6.87
N ARG A 36 -8.29 7.52 -5.97
CA ARG A 36 -8.37 7.80 -4.52
C ARG A 36 -7.04 8.26 -3.93
N ILE A 37 -5.93 7.61 -4.31
CA ILE A 37 -4.59 7.98 -3.83
C ILE A 37 -4.25 9.40 -4.28
N VAL A 38 -4.38 9.69 -5.57
CA VAL A 38 -4.03 11.00 -6.15
C VAL A 38 -4.94 12.11 -5.62
N GLU A 39 -6.25 11.88 -5.54
CA GLU A 39 -7.19 12.83 -4.95
C GLU A 39 -6.82 13.14 -3.50
N THR A 40 -6.51 12.13 -2.70
CA THR A 40 -6.10 12.34 -1.30
C THR A 40 -4.81 13.15 -1.23
N CYS A 41 -3.81 12.83 -2.05
CA CYS A 41 -2.57 13.60 -2.09
C CYS A 41 -2.81 15.06 -2.50
N TYR A 42 -3.62 15.28 -3.54
CA TYR A 42 -3.92 16.60 -4.07
C TYR A 42 -4.63 17.49 -3.04
N VAL A 43 -5.73 17.00 -2.45
CA VAL A 43 -6.51 17.73 -1.44
C VAL A 43 -5.66 18.09 -0.22
N ASN A 44 -4.64 17.30 0.10
CA ASN A 44 -3.78 17.49 1.27
C ASN A 44 -2.41 18.10 0.95
N SER A 45 -2.18 18.58 -0.28
CA SER A 45 -0.89 19.16 -0.70
C SER A 45 0.33 18.25 -0.48
N ILE A 46 0.14 16.94 -0.66
CA ILE A 46 1.20 15.92 -0.51
C ILE A 46 1.91 15.75 -1.86
N ASP A 47 3.24 15.93 -1.90
CA ASP A 47 4.02 15.67 -3.12
C ASP A 47 4.17 14.16 -3.36
N PHE A 48 3.54 13.67 -4.43
CA PHE A 48 3.57 12.27 -4.81
C PHE A 48 4.43 11.99 -6.06
N ARG A 49 5.18 12.97 -6.57
CA ARG A 49 5.99 12.82 -7.80
C ARG A 49 7.09 11.75 -7.70
N ARG A 50 7.54 11.46 -6.48
CA ARG A 50 8.56 10.44 -6.17
C ARG A 50 7.97 9.08 -5.80
N LEU A 51 6.65 8.94 -5.80
CA LEU A 51 5.94 7.73 -5.42
C LEU A 51 5.54 6.95 -6.67
N GLU A 52 5.72 5.64 -6.65
CA GLU A 52 5.26 4.77 -7.74
C GLU A 52 3.86 4.27 -7.40
N ILE A 53 2.84 4.65 -8.19
CA ILE A 53 1.46 4.23 -7.97
C ILE A 53 1.09 3.13 -8.95
N LEU A 54 0.80 1.95 -8.42
CA LEU A 54 0.33 0.78 -9.15
C LEU A 54 -1.20 0.72 -9.01
N ASN A 55 -1.91 0.97 -10.11
CA ASN A 55 -3.35 1.13 -10.09
C ASN A 55 -4.09 -0.21 -10.04
N PHE A 56 -4.89 -0.41 -8.99
CA PHE A 56 -5.79 -1.53 -8.81
C PHE A 56 -7.14 -0.99 -8.30
N PRO A 57 -8.12 -0.74 -9.19
CA PRO A 57 -9.41 -0.18 -8.80
C PRO A 57 -10.22 -1.08 -7.87
N LEU A 58 -9.99 -2.39 -7.93
CA LEU A 58 -10.64 -3.38 -7.07
C LEU A 58 -9.68 -3.82 -5.96
N ASP A 59 -10.13 -3.73 -4.70
CA ASP A 59 -9.32 -4.08 -3.54
C ASP A 59 -8.80 -5.54 -3.61
N MET A 60 -9.60 -6.47 -4.14
CA MET A 60 -9.17 -7.87 -4.30
C MET A 60 -7.96 -8.03 -5.22
N GLU A 61 -7.89 -7.26 -6.32
CA GLU A 61 -6.74 -7.30 -7.23
C GLU A 61 -5.47 -6.77 -6.56
N ALA A 62 -5.61 -5.70 -5.76
CA ALA A 62 -4.51 -5.18 -4.97
C ALA A 62 -4.02 -6.21 -3.94
N VAL A 63 -4.93 -6.95 -3.30
CA VAL A 63 -4.61 -8.03 -2.36
C VAL A 63 -3.85 -9.17 -3.06
N GLU A 64 -4.34 -9.63 -4.22
CA GLU A 64 -3.66 -10.69 -4.98
C GLU A 64 -2.27 -10.26 -5.44
N TYR A 65 -2.13 -9.03 -5.90
CA TYR A 65 -0.83 -8.47 -6.26
C TYR A 65 0.11 -8.44 -5.05
N ALA A 66 -0.34 -7.90 -3.91
CA ALA A 66 0.45 -7.83 -2.69
C ALA A 66 0.92 -9.21 -2.22
N LYS A 67 0.00 -10.20 -2.25
CA LYS A 67 0.32 -11.59 -1.92
C LYS A 67 1.44 -12.14 -2.79
N ARG A 68 1.33 -11.99 -4.12
CA ARG A 68 2.39 -12.42 -5.05
C ARG A 68 3.72 -11.72 -4.74
N MET A 69 3.69 -10.42 -4.41
CA MET A 69 4.90 -9.68 -4.06
C MET A 69 5.54 -10.13 -2.75
N VAL A 70 4.76 -10.62 -1.79
CA VAL A 70 5.26 -11.30 -0.57
C VAL A 70 5.92 -12.63 -0.92
N GLU A 71 5.24 -13.47 -1.71
CA GLU A 71 5.75 -14.78 -2.13
C GLU A 71 7.07 -14.66 -2.91
N GLU A 72 7.17 -13.66 -3.80
CA GLU A 72 8.36 -13.39 -4.59
C GLU A 72 9.45 -12.60 -3.84
N LYS A 73 9.21 -12.17 -2.60
CA LYS A 73 10.14 -11.35 -1.79
C LYS A 73 10.66 -10.10 -2.53
N ARG A 74 9.76 -9.40 -3.24
CA ARG A 74 10.11 -8.24 -4.08
C ARG A 74 10.33 -6.94 -3.28
N PHE A 75 9.85 -6.91 -2.03
CA PHE A 75 9.85 -5.74 -1.16
C PHE A 75 10.45 -6.08 0.21
N ASP A 76 11.04 -5.07 0.84
CA ASP A 76 11.67 -5.20 2.16
C ASP A 76 10.64 -4.99 3.28
N PHE A 77 9.66 -4.12 3.06
CA PHE A 77 8.64 -3.75 4.05
C PHE A 77 7.25 -3.65 3.42
N TYR A 78 6.24 -3.97 4.23
CA TYR A 78 4.83 -3.89 3.88
C TYR A 78 4.13 -2.99 4.89
N VAL A 79 3.37 -2.02 4.39
CA VAL A 79 2.57 -1.10 5.21
C VAL A 79 1.13 -1.19 4.75
N PHE A 80 0.21 -1.41 5.69
CA PHE A 80 -1.22 -1.47 5.40
C PHE A 80 -1.87 -0.13 5.77
N GLY A 81 -2.65 0.42 4.85
CA GLY A 81 -3.60 1.48 5.14
C GLY A 81 -4.85 0.93 5.81
N ASP A 82 -6.03 1.43 5.41
CA ASP A 82 -7.31 0.99 5.97
C ASP A 82 -7.78 -0.32 5.30
N VAL A 83 -6.96 -1.35 5.46
CA VAL A 83 -7.19 -2.66 4.85
C VAL A 83 -7.88 -3.56 5.87
N PRO A 84 -9.05 -4.15 5.57
CA PRO A 84 -9.67 -5.12 6.45
C PRO A 84 -8.70 -6.24 6.87
N GLU A 85 -8.75 -6.64 8.15
CA GLU A 85 -7.85 -7.66 8.72
C GLU A 85 -7.80 -8.94 7.87
N VAL A 86 -8.96 -9.38 7.34
CA VAL A 86 -9.05 -10.56 6.47
C VAL A 86 -8.16 -10.46 5.23
N TYR A 87 -8.03 -9.26 4.64
CA TYR A 87 -7.18 -9.03 3.50
C TYR A 87 -5.71 -8.98 3.88
N GLN A 88 -5.37 -8.40 5.04
CA GLN A 88 -4.00 -8.42 5.55
C GLN A 88 -3.52 -9.87 5.77
N LEU A 89 -4.36 -10.70 6.39
CA LEU A 89 -4.08 -12.11 6.62
C LEU A 89 -3.92 -12.89 5.30
N ASN A 90 -4.78 -12.61 4.31
CA ASN A 90 -4.69 -13.21 2.98
C ASN A 90 -3.36 -12.89 2.28
N VAL A 91 -2.85 -11.66 2.40
CA VAL A 91 -1.56 -11.25 1.83
C VAL A 91 -0.40 -12.11 2.36
N PHE A 92 -0.43 -12.49 3.64
CA PHE A 92 0.59 -13.34 4.25
C PHE A 92 0.28 -14.84 4.18
N GLY A 93 -0.77 -15.24 3.45
CA GLY A 93 -1.19 -16.64 3.37
C GLY A 93 -1.70 -17.23 4.70
N MET A 94 -2.01 -16.37 5.67
CA MET A 94 -2.54 -16.77 6.97
C MET A 94 -4.06 -16.88 6.84
N ARG A 95 -4.62 -18.08 7.00
CA ARG A 95 -6.09 -18.24 7.11
C ARG A 95 -6.47 -18.17 8.57
N LYS A 96 -7.53 -17.42 8.93
CA LYS A 96 -8.24 -17.70 10.19
C LYS A 96 -8.74 -19.14 10.09
N GLN A 97 -8.21 -20.04 10.93
CA GLN A 97 -8.91 -21.30 11.20
C GLN A 97 -10.33 -20.90 11.61
N LYS A 98 -11.33 -21.44 10.92
CA LYS A 98 -12.71 -21.34 11.40
C LYS A 98 -12.75 -22.01 12.76
N LEU A 99 -12.92 -21.20 13.81
CA LEU A 99 -13.25 -21.65 15.15
C LEU A 99 -14.76 -21.93 15.25
N PHE A 100 -15.35 -22.63 14.27
CA PHE A 100 -16.72 -23.17 14.33
C PHE A 100 -16.84 -24.31 13.31
#